data_AF-A0AAP4UDX5-F1
#
_entry.id   AF-A0AAP4UDX5-F1
#
_cell.length_a   1.000
_cell.length_b   1.000
_cell.length_c   1.000
_cell.angle_alpha   90.00
_cell.angle_beta   90.00
_cell.angle_gamma   90.00
#
_symmetry.space_group_name_H-M   'P 1'
#
loop_
_entity.id
_entity.type
_entity.pdbx_description
1 polymer ?
#
loop_
_entity_poly.entity_id
_entity_poly.type
_entity_poly.pdbx_seq_one_letter_code
_entity_poly.pdbx_strand_id
1 'polypeptide(L)'
;MKPSLSMLIASMFIAYVVFAITVVIIYEPRPEDRSWQERQEFNHRMLSEITIGQSIQSIRQQMGRADFTEAKATDSANFQIMFYRTHHVKSDGKTTKDECTPLLFKDEQLIAWGQETYDQFLQIPILNNIVEPVTSTTAVLPAVLPAVEVEATSDTQK
;
A
#
# COMPACT_ATOMS: atom_id res chain seq x y z
N MET A 1 56.47 -3.43 -13.58
CA MET A 1 56.84 -4.66 -12.83
C MET A 1 55.58 -5.52 -12.76
N LYS A 2 55.66 -6.81 -13.10
CA LYS A 2 54.48 -7.71 -13.05
C LYS A 2 54.19 -8.05 -11.57
N PRO A 3 52.95 -7.90 -11.07
CA PRO A 3 52.64 -8.25 -9.70
C PRO A 3 52.85 -9.75 -9.48
N SER A 4 53.38 -10.12 -8.31
CA SER A 4 53.54 -11.52 -7.94
C SER A 4 52.17 -12.14 -7.66
N LEU A 5 52.02 -13.42 -7.98
CA LEU A 5 50.75 -14.15 -7.81
C LEU A 5 50.23 -14.06 -6.37
N SER A 6 51.12 -14.13 -5.37
CA SER A 6 50.76 -14.02 -3.95
C SER A 6 50.20 -12.64 -3.59
N MET A 7 50.70 -11.57 -4.19
CA MET A 7 50.20 -10.20 -3.94
C MET A 7 48.80 -10.01 -4.52
N LEU A 8 48.52 -10.66 -5.66
CA LEU A 8 47.20 -10.68 -6.29
C LEU A 8 46.17 -11.42 -5.44
N ILE A 9 46.53 -12.61 -4.92
CA ILE A 9 45.67 -13.40 -4.03
C ILE A 9 45.39 -12.64 -2.72
N ALA A 10 46.43 -12.05 -2.11
CA ALA A 10 46.28 -11.26 -0.89
C ALA A 10 45.37 -10.04 -1.10
N SER A 11 45.54 -9.33 -2.21
CA SER A 11 44.68 -8.19 -2.56
C SER A 11 43.23 -8.59 -2.74
N MET A 12 42.95 -9.72 -3.40
CA MET A 12 41.59 -10.22 -3.61
C MET A 12 40.93 -10.64 -2.30
N PHE A 13 41.68 -11.27 -1.40
CA PHE A 13 41.21 -11.62 -0.06
C PHE A 13 40.88 -10.38 0.78
N ILE A 14 41.76 -9.37 0.77
CA ILE A 14 41.52 -8.10 1.48
C ILE A 14 40.28 -7.40 0.92
N ALA A 15 40.13 -7.34 -0.41
CA ALA A 15 38.96 -6.76 -1.05
C ALA A 15 37.66 -7.49 -0.66
N TYR A 16 37.69 -8.83 -0.58
CA TYR A 16 36.55 -9.63 -0.12
C TYR A 16 36.19 -9.35 1.34
N VAL A 17 37.17 -9.28 2.24
CA VAL A 17 36.93 -8.99 3.66
C VAL A 17 36.35 -7.59 3.84
N VAL A 18 36.89 -6.58 3.15
CA VAL A 18 36.35 -5.21 3.18
C VAL A 18 34.91 -5.20 2.68
N PHE A 19 34.63 -5.85 1.55
CA PHE A 19 33.27 -5.97 1.02
C PHE A 19 32.31 -6.64 2.01
N ALA A 20 32.70 -7.76 2.63
CA ALA A 20 31.89 -8.45 3.62
C ALA A 20 31.58 -7.57 4.85
N ILE A 21 32.59 -6.85 5.37
CA ILE A 21 32.40 -5.91 6.48
C ILE A 21 31.44 -4.79 6.08
N THR A 22 31.61 -4.21 4.90
CA THR A 22 30.71 -3.17 4.38
C THR A 22 29.27 -3.69 4.29
N VAL A 23 29.06 -4.90 3.78
CA VAL A 23 27.72 -5.52 3.70
C VAL A 23 27.10 -5.71 5.09
N VAL A 24 27.86 -6.22 6.06
CA VAL A 24 27.36 -6.45 7.43
C VAL A 24 27.00 -5.13 8.13
N ILE A 25 27.78 -4.07 7.91
CA ILE A 25 27.50 -2.75 8.52
C ILE A 25 26.27 -2.08 7.87
N ILE A 26 26.02 -2.32 6.58
CA ILE A 26 24.88 -1.74 5.86
C ILE A 26 23.60 -2.57 6.05
N TYR A 27 23.71 -3.86 6.39
CA TYR A 27 22.55 -4.74 6.52
C TYR A 27 21.77 -4.47 7.82
N GLU A 28 20.61 -3.83 7.70
CA GLU A 28 19.64 -3.70 8.79
C GLU A 28 18.69 -4.91 8.77
N PRO A 29 18.76 -5.84 9.75
CA PRO A 29 17.84 -6.96 9.80
C PRO A 29 16.41 -6.46 10.02
N ARG A 30 15.52 -6.76 9.08
CA ARG A 30 14.14 -6.29 9.15
C ARG A 30 13.33 -7.16 10.12
N PRO A 31 12.28 -6.62 10.76
CA PRO A 31 11.38 -7.41 11.63
C PRO A 31 10.78 -8.65 10.95
N GLU A 32 10.62 -8.61 9.63
CA GLU A 32 10.11 -9.69 8.78
C GLU A 32 11.09 -10.83 8.51
N ASP A 33 12.39 -10.63 8.73
CA ASP A 33 13.43 -11.65 8.52
C ASP A 33 13.65 -12.53 9.77
N ARG A 34 12.97 -12.23 10.88
CA ARG A 34 13.05 -12.98 12.14
C ARG A 34 12.30 -14.31 12.08
N SER A 35 12.63 -15.22 13.02
CA SER A 35 11.86 -16.45 13.21
C SER A 35 10.39 -16.12 13.53
N TRP A 36 9.48 -17.05 13.23
CA TRP A 36 8.05 -16.80 13.41
C TRP A 36 7.70 -16.53 14.89
N GLN A 37 8.40 -17.17 15.84
CA GLN A 37 8.22 -16.95 17.27
C GLN A 37 8.63 -15.53 17.66
N GLU A 38 9.83 -15.11 17.27
CA GLU A 38 10.35 -13.78 17.60
C GLU A 38 9.52 -12.67 16.94
N ARG A 39 9.08 -12.87 15.70
CA ARG A 39 8.18 -11.92 15.01
C ARG A 39 6.85 -11.80 15.73
N GLN A 40 6.28 -12.91 16.19
CA GLN A 40 5.02 -12.92 16.94
C GLN A 40 5.14 -12.18 18.27
N GLU A 41 6.16 -12.49 19.08
CA GLU A 41 6.41 -11.83 20.36
C GLU A 41 6.69 -10.33 20.17
N PHE A 42 7.49 -9.98 19.16
CA PHE A 42 7.77 -8.59 18.83
C PHE A 42 6.50 -7.83 18.42
N ASN A 43 5.69 -8.39 17.52
CA ASN A 43 4.43 -7.76 17.11
C ASN A 43 3.49 -7.59 18.31
N HIS A 44 3.37 -8.61 19.16
CA HIS A 44 2.54 -8.55 20.36
C HIS A 44 2.99 -7.42 21.31
N ARG A 45 4.30 -7.27 21.53
CA ARG A 45 4.86 -6.16 22.31
C ARG A 45 4.62 -4.80 21.65
N MET A 46 4.77 -4.69 20.34
CA MET A 46 4.52 -3.42 19.64
C MET A 46 3.07 -2.94 19.77
N LEU A 47 2.10 -3.84 19.94
CA LEU A 47 0.70 -3.43 20.17
C LEU A 47 0.49 -2.58 21.42
N SER A 48 1.39 -2.63 22.42
CA SER A 48 1.32 -1.74 23.60
C SER A 48 1.98 -0.39 23.38
N GLU A 49 2.75 -0.23 22.30
CA GLU A 49 3.53 0.97 22.00
C GLU A 49 2.89 1.83 20.90
N ILE A 50 2.04 1.24 20.06
CA ILE A 50 1.33 1.97 19.01
C ILE A 50 0.28 2.91 19.59
N THR A 51 0.09 4.05 18.92
CA THR A 51 -0.86 5.08 19.34
C THR A 51 -1.80 5.46 18.19
N ILE A 52 -3.03 5.81 18.54
CA ILE A 52 -4.01 6.35 17.59
C ILE A 52 -3.42 7.58 16.90
N GLY A 53 -3.65 7.69 15.59
CA GLY A 53 -3.13 8.74 14.73
C GLY A 53 -1.75 8.45 14.12
N GLN A 54 -1.06 7.37 14.53
CA GLN A 54 0.18 6.97 13.88
C GLN A 54 -0.05 6.66 12.40
N SER A 55 0.88 7.12 11.55
CA SER A 55 0.80 6.86 10.12
C SER A 55 1.10 5.39 9.81
N ILE A 56 0.47 4.89 8.76
CA ILE A 56 0.71 3.54 8.27
C ILE A 56 2.18 3.30 7.92
N GLN A 57 2.88 4.33 7.44
CA GLN A 57 4.30 4.24 7.13
C GLN A 57 5.15 4.07 8.39
N SER A 58 4.81 4.79 9.47
CA SER A 58 5.47 4.63 10.76
C SER A 58 5.28 3.21 11.30
N ILE A 59 4.05 2.69 11.26
CA ILE A 59 3.75 1.32 11.67
C ILE A 59 4.54 0.30 10.84
N ARG A 60 4.56 0.44 9.52
CA ARG A 60 5.32 -0.46 8.63
C ARG A 60 6.82 -0.40 8.86
N GLN A 61 7.36 0.78 9.18
CA GLN A 61 8.78 0.93 9.49
C GLN A 61 9.15 0.24 10.81
N GLN A 62 8.26 0.29 11.81
CA GLN A 62 8.51 -0.30 13.13
C GLN A 62 8.19 -1.80 13.17
N MET A 63 7.04 -2.22 12.62
CA MET A 63 6.51 -3.58 12.69
C MET A 63 6.86 -4.44 11.46
N GLY A 64 7.38 -3.83 10.40
CA GLY A 64 7.62 -4.49 9.12
C GLY A 64 6.33 -4.70 8.32
N ARG A 65 6.41 -5.54 7.29
CA ARG A 65 5.25 -5.88 6.46
C ARG A 65 4.20 -6.69 7.25
N ALA A 66 2.93 -6.35 7.08
CA ALA A 66 1.80 -7.11 7.58
C ALA A 66 1.68 -8.49 6.89
N ASP A 67 1.08 -9.46 7.57
CA ASP A 67 0.83 -10.80 7.02
C ASP A 67 -0.35 -10.79 6.03
N PHE A 68 -1.38 -9.99 6.32
CA PHE A 68 -2.48 -9.72 5.40
C PHE A 68 -2.83 -8.23 5.39
N THR A 69 -3.38 -7.76 4.28
CA THR A 69 -3.85 -6.38 4.12
C THR A 69 -5.12 -6.37 3.29
N GLU A 70 -6.11 -5.58 3.72
CA GLU A 70 -7.33 -5.30 2.95
C GLU A 70 -7.59 -3.80 2.95
N ALA A 71 -8.29 -3.30 1.92
CA ALA A 71 -8.61 -1.87 1.81
C ALA A 71 -10.00 -1.66 1.23
N LYS A 72 -10.64 -0.55 1.62
CA LYS A 72 -11.94 -0.09 1.14
C LYS A 72 -11.86 1.42 0.90
N ALA A 73 -12.32 1.86 -0.26
CA ALA A 73 -12.56 3.27 -0.51
C ALA A 73 -14.04 3.58 -0.32
N THR A 74 -14.34 4.72 0.30
CA THR A 74 -15.69 5.28 0.45
C THR A 74 -15.72 6.69 -0.14
N ASP A 75 -16.91 7.30 -0.25
CA ASP A 75 -17.03 8.68 -0.75
C ASP A 75 -16.32 9.69 0.15
N SER A 76 -16.05 9.31 1.40
CA SER A 76 -15.55 10.20 2.45
C SER A 76 -14.09 9.94 2.83
N ALA A 77 -13.60 8.71 2.69
CA ALA A 77 -12.28 8.31 3.19
C ALA A 77 -11.79 6.99 2.59
N ASN A 78 -10.48 6.76 2.69
CA ASN A 78 -9.88 5.47 2.39
C ASN A 78 -9.59 4.72 3.69
N PHE A 79 -10.06 3.48 3.78
CA PHE A 79 -9.82 2.60 4.90
C PHE A 79 -8.88 1.48 4.48
N GLN A 80 -7.96 1.13 5.37
CA GLN A 80 -7.07 -0.01 5.19
C GLN A 80 -6.97 -0.76 6.51
N ILE A 81 -6.98 -2.08 6.46
CA ILE A 81 -6.77 -2.92 7.63
C ILE A 81 -5.57 -3.83 7.38
N MET A 82 -4.65 -3.87 8.34
CA MET A 82 -3.44 -4.67 8.30
C MET A 82 -3.47 -5.70 9.43
N PHE A 83 -3.10 -6.93 9.12
CA PHE A 83 -3.08 -8.03 10.07
C PHE A 83 -1.65 -8.41 10.38
N TYR A 84 -1.27 -8.31 11.65
CA TYR A 84 0.03 -8.76 12.15
C TYR A 84 -0.15 -9.98 13.02
N ARG A 85 0.59 -11.06 12.75
CA ARG A 85 0.63 -12.25 13.61
C ARG A 85 1.12 -11.87 15.01
N THR A 86 0.30 -12.14 16.01
CA THR A 86 0.54 -11.71 17.41
C THR A 86 0.36 -12.84 18.42
N HIS A 87 -0.22 -13.96 17.99
CA HIS A 87 -0.40 -15.14 18.81
C HIS A 87 -0.39 -16.40 17.93
N HIS A 88 -0.29 -17.55 18.58
CA HIS A 88 -0.23 -18.83 17.91
C HIS A 88 -1.49 -19.63 18.23
N VAL A 89 -2.18 -20.09 17.19
CA VAL A 89 -3.34 -21.00 17.33
C VAL A 89 -2.91 -22.41 16.96
N LYS A 90 -2.14 -22.59 15.88
CA LYS A 90 -1.79 -23.91 15.34
C LYS A 90 -0.40 -23.94 14.69
N SER A 91 0.24 -25.10 14.75
CA SER A 91 1.59 -25.34 14.21
C SER A 91 1.56 -26.06 12.86
N ASP A 92 0.74 -25.59 11.92
CA ASP A 92 0.61 -26.19 10.57
C ASP A 92 1.52 -25.51 9.53
N GLY A 93 2.36 -24.57 9.96
CA GLY A 93 3.27 -23.81 9.11
C GLY A 93 2.57 -22.74 8.25
N LYS A 94 1.28 -22.47 8.47
CA LYS A 94 0.52 -21.44 7.76
C LYS A 94 -0.01 -20.41 8.73
N THR A 95 0.23 -19.13 8.45
CA THR A 95 -0.42 -18.05 9.20
C THR A 95 -1.86 -17.91 8.73
N THR A 96 -2.80 -17.84 9.67
CA THR A 96 -4.20 -17.53 9.40
C THR A 96 -4.65 -16.28 10.15
N LYS A 97 -5.73 -15.62 9.70
CA LYS A 97 -6.17 -14.32 10.25
C LYS A 97 -6.56 -14.40 11.73
N ASP A 98 -7.04 -15.54 12.19
CA ASP A 98 -7.34 -15.84 13.59
C ASP A 98 -6.09 -15.89 14.48
N GLU A 99 -4.87 -15.90 13.90
CA GLU A 99 -3.60 -15.77 14.62
C GLU A 99 -3.07 -14.32 14.64
N CYS A 100 -3.81 -13.39 14.05
CA CYS A 100 -3.40 -12.01 13.85
C CYS A 100 -4.24 -11.03 14.67
N THR A 101 -3.64 -9.88 14.99
CA THR A 101 -4.39 -8.70 15.46
C THR A 101 -4.54 -7.74 14.28
N PRO A 102 -5.76 -7.29 13.96
CA PRO A 102 -5.98 -6.29 12.93
C PRO A 102 -5.74 -4.87 13.46
N LEU A 103 -5.13 -4.03 12.62
CA LEU A 103 -4.92 -2.59 12.80
C LEU A 103 -5.68 -1.88 11.68
N LEU A 104 -6.64 -1.04 12.02
CA LEU A 104 -7.47 -0.29 11.08
C LEU A 104 -6.98 1.14 10.95
N PHE A 105 -6.84 1.56 9.70
CA PHE A 105 -6.40 2.86 9.27
C PHE A 105 -7.53 3.56 8.52
N LYS A 106 -7.65 4.86 8.73
CA LYS A 106 -8.46 5.78 7.94
C LYS A 106 -7.55 6.89 7.44
N ASP A 107 -7.55 7.13 6.13
CA ASP A 107 -6.72 8.13 5.47
C ASP A 107 -5.26 8.03 5.94
N GLU A 108 -4.73 6.80 5.90
CA GLU A 108 -3.37 6.42 6.31
C GLU A 108 -3.03 6.59 7.80
N GLN A 109 -4.00 6.92 8.65
CA GLN A 109 -3.80 7.07 10.11
C GLN A 109 -4.48 5.95 10.90
N LEU A 110 -3.79 5.42 11.90
CA LEU A 110 -4.30 4.36 12.78
C LEU A 110 -5.48 4.89 13.59
N ILE A 111 -6.65 4.26 13.46
CA ILE A 111 -7.88 4.66 14.17
C ILE A 111 -8.40 3.60 15.14
N ALA A 112 -7.98 2.34 14.99
CA ALA A 112 -8.33 1.25 15.90
C ALA A 112 -7.40 0.05 15.72
N TRP A 113 -7.31 -0.80 16.74
CA TRP A 113 -6.72 -2.13 16.64
C TRP A 113 -7.37 -3.09 17.65
N GLY A 114 -7.33 -4.39 17.37
CA GLY A 114 -7.96 -5.42 18.20
C GLY A 114 -8.96 -6.28 17.43
N GLN A 115 -9.37 -7.43 17.98
CA GLN A 115 -10.14 -8.43 17.22
C GLN A 115 -11.45 -7.89 16.63
N GLU A 116 -12.19 -7.07 17.38
CA GLU A 116 -13.47 -6.47 16.95
C GLU A 116 -13.30 -5.44 15.82
N THR A 117 -12.08 -4.94 15.59
CA THR A 117 -11.79 -3.94 14.55
C THR A 117 -12.05 -4.49 13.14
N TYR A 118 -11.90 -5.80 12.93
CA TYR A 118 -12.20 -6.37 11.61
C TYR A 118 -13.70 -6.31 11.28
N ASP A 119 -14.56 -6.59 12.26
CA ASP A 119 -16.01 -6.50 12.07
C ASP A 119 -16.44 -5.07 11.72
N GLN A 120 -15.85 -4.08 12.39
CA GLN A 120 -16.06 -2.67 12.06
C GLN A 120 -15.64 -2.36 10.63
N PHE A 121 -14.47 -2.85 10.19
CA PHE A 121 -14.01 -2.69 8.82
C PHE A 121 -14.98 -3.33 7.80
N LEU A 122 -15.50 -4.51 8.10
CA LEU A 122 -16.46 -5.21 7.22
C LEU A 122 -17.77 -4.43 7.05
N GLN A 123 -18.20 -3.69 8.06
CA GLN A 123 -19.41 -2.86 8.03
C GLN A 123 -19.26 -1.54 7.24
N ILE A 124 -18.03 -1.14 6.89
CA ILE A 124 -17.78 0.08 6.11
C ILE A 124 -18.36 -0.09 4.69
N PRO A 125 -19.25 0.82 4.25
CA PRO A 125 -19.82 0.79 2.90
C PRO A 125 -18.73 1.11 1.87
N ILE A 126 -18.75 0.42 0.73
CA ILE A 126 -17.86 0.72 -0.39
C ILE A 126 -18.50 1.76 -1.30
N LEU A 127 -17.67 2.52 -2.04
CA LEU A 127 -18.13 3.41 -3.10
C LEU A 127 -19.10 2.68 -4.05
N ASN A 128 -20.30 3.23 -4.22
CA ASN A 128 -21.29 2.68 -5.16
C ASN A 128 -21.03 3.09 -6.62
N ASN A 129 -20.17 4.10 -6.88
CA ASN A 129 -20.02 4.74 -8.19
C ASN A 129 -18.61 4.66 -8.82
N ILE A 130 -17.86 3.56 -8.65
CA ILE A 130 -16.56 3.39 -9.37
C ILE A 130 -16.75 2.95 -10.84
N VAL A 131 -17.93 3.18 -11.43
CA VAL A 131 -18.16 2.99 -12.87
C VAL A 131 -18.94 4.19 -13.41
N GLU A 132 -18.24 5.28 -13.71
CA GLU A 132 -18.67 6.13 -14.81
C GLU A 132 -18.56 5.26 -16.09
N PRO A 133 -19.64 5.02 -16.86
CA PRO A 133 -19.48 4.38 -18.15
C PRO A 133 -18.59 5.29 -18.98
N VAL A 134 -17.50 4.75 -19.53
CA VAL A 134 -16.72 5.43 -20.56
C VAL A 134 -17.63 5.54 -21.79
N THR A 135 -18.56 6.50 -21.80
CA THR A 135 -19.31 6.84 -22.99
C THR A 135 -18.33 7.46 -23.96
N SER A 136 -17.94 6.64 -24.92
CA SER A 136 -17.14 7.02 -26.07
C SER A 136 -17.68 8.33 -26.65
N THR A 137 -16.77 9.31 -26.78
CA THR A 137 -16.94 10.51 -27.58
C THR A 137 -17.51 10.13 -28.95
N THR A 138 -18.83 10.23 -29.12
CA THR A 138 -19.46 10.18 -30.43
C THR A 138 -19.31 11.56 -31.03
N ALA A 139 -18.43 11.67 -32.02
CA ALA A 139 -18.29 12.86 -32.84
C ALA A 139 -19.65 13.19 -33.48
N VAL A 140 -20.21 14.35 -33.13
CA VAL A 140 -21.36 14.91 -33.84
C VAL A 140 -20.80 15.74 -35.00
N LEU A 141 -20.94 15.24 -36.23
CA LEU A 141 -20.78 16.04 -37.45
C LEU A 141 -21.83 17.17 -37.44
N PRO A 142 -21.50 18.40 -37.89
CA PRO A 142 -22.48 19.47 -37.99
C PRO A 142 -23.45 19.21 -39.16
N ALA A 143 -24.73 19.45 -38.88
CA ALA A 143 -25.84 19.29 -39.80
C ALA A 143 -25.77 20.26 -40.99
N VAL A 144 -26.19 19.74 -42.15
CA VAL A 144 -26.34 20.42 -43.44
C VAL A 144 -27.40 21.52 -43.36
N LEU A 145 -27.10 22.66 -43.98
CA LEU A 145 -27.90 23.86 -44.22
C LEU A 145 -29.29 23.56 -44.83
N PRO A 146 -30.35 24.32 -44.51
CA PRO A 146 -31.48 24.48 -45.41
C PRO A 146 -31.29 25.70 -46.33
N ALA A 147 -31.82 25.55 -47.53
CA ALA A 147 -31.77 26.50 -48.63
C ALA A 147 -32.48 27.83 -48.32
N VAL A 148 -31.87 28.91 -48.83
CA VAL A 148 -32.44 30.26 -48.92
C VAL A 148 -33.44 30.29 -50.07
N GLU A 149 -34.68 30.69 -49.80
CA GLU A 149 -35.65 31.10 -50.82
C GLU A 149 -35.87 32.61 -50.68
N VAL A 150 -35.81 33.31 -51.80
CA VAL A 150 -35.71 34.76 -51.96
C VAL A 150 -37.08 35.34 -52.37
N GLU A 151 -37.24 36.65 -52.12
CA GLU A 151 -38.28 37.58 -52.58
C GLU A 151 -39.45 37.82 -51.58
N ALA A 152 -39.92 39.04 -51.30
CA ALA A 152 -39.77 40.32 -52.00
C ALA A 152 -39.78 41.51 -51.02
N THR A 153 -39.11 42.58 -51.45
CA THR A 153 -39.08 43.92 -50.83
C THR A 153 -40.32 44.74 -51.20
N SER A 154 -40.86 45.55 -50.28
CA SER A 154 -41.29 46.92 -50.59
C SER A 154 -41.62 47.75 -49.35
N ASP A 155 -40.88 48.85 -49.22
CA ASP A 155 -41.14 50.10 -48.48
C ASP A 155 -42.58 50.42 -48.06
N THR A 156 -42.75 51.11 -46.92
CA THR A 156 -43.01 52.58 -46.90
C THR A 156 -43.36 53.07 -45.48
N GLN A 157 -42.61 54.10 -45.06
CA GLN A 157 -42.90 55.19 -44.11
C GLN A 157 -44.25 55.28 -43.37
N LYS A 158 -44.08 55.57 -42.06
CA LYS A 158 -44.76 56.56 -41.19
C LYS A 158 -45.48 55.98 -39.96
#